data_AF-A0A3M1MLG6-F1
#
_entry.id   AF-A0A3M1MLG6-F1
#
_cell.length_a   1.000
_cell.length_b   1.000
_cell.length_c   1.000
_cell.angle_alpha   90.00
_cell.angle_beta   90.00
_cell.angle_gamma   90.00
#
_symmetry.space_group_name_H-M   'P 1'
#
loop_
_entity.id
_entity.type
_entity.pdbx_description
1 polymer ?
#
loop_
_entity_poly.entity_id
_entity_poly.type
_entity_poly.pdbx_seq_one_letter_code
_entity_poly.pdbx_strand_id
1 'polypeptide(L)'
;MFGIGFPELLLILAIALMVIGPRRLPDIARALGRAMAEFRRATDEFKQTINEETRASEIRDQILSGGNLKAPGSSDDTMPDFDPYQQAQSRQESETAETAKAETDQPAPADEAKSADPTASTATDDQERKEEPDV
;
A
#
# COMPACT_ATOMS: atom_id res chain seq x y z
N MET A 1 24.65 -5.93 26.28
CA MET A 1 25.75 -6.92 26.20
C MET A 1 25.58 -7.94 25.06
N PHE A 2 24.81 -7.65 24.00
CA PHE A 2 24.93 -8.33 22.71
C PHE A 2 24.59 -7.30 21.62
N GLY A 3 25.61 -6.57 21.17
CA GLY A 3 25.49 -5.66 20.03
C GLY A 3 25.58 -6.47 18.74
N ILE A 4 24.58 -7.31 18.47
CA ILE A 4 24.47 -8.01 17.18
C ILE A 4 23.96 -6.96 16.19
N GLY A 5 24.90 -6.38 15.46
CA GLY A 5 24.59 -5.53 14.32
C GLY A 5 24.31 -6.36 13.08
N PHE A 6 24.01 -5.64 12.01
CA PHE A 6 23.89 -6.21 10.68
C PHE A 6 25.15 -6.98 10.22
N PRO A 7 26.39 -6.52 10.49
CA PRO A 7 27.61 -7.24 10.10
C PRO A 7 27.74 -8.61 10.79
N GLU A 8 27.46 -8.70 12.09
CA GLU A 8 27.54 -9.94 12.86
C GLU A 8 26.50 -10.95 12.38
N LEU A 9 25.28 -10.48 12.07
CA LEU A 9 24.23 -11.33 11.49
C LEU A 9 24.65 -11.90 10.13
N LEU A 10 25.27 -11.08 9.27
CA LEU A 10 25.78 -11.53 7.97
C LEU A 10 26.90 -12.57 8.10
N LEU A 11 27.80 -12.40 9.08
CA LEU A 11 28.87 -13.38 9.34
C LEU A 11 28.27 -14.75 9.75
N ILE A 12 27.30 -14.75 10.66
CA ILE A 12 26.62 -15.98 11.07
C ILE A 12 25.85 -16.60 9.90
N LEU A 13 25.16 -15.77 9.10
CA LEU A 13 24.46 -16.23 7.91
C LEU A 13 25.43 -16.86 6.90
N ALA A 14 26.60 -16.27 6.67
CA ALA A 14 27.62 -16.82 5.78
C ALA A 14 28.13 -18.19 6.24
N ILE A 15 28.33 -18.38 7.55
CA ILE A 15 28.73 -19.68 8.11
C ILE A 15 27.58 -20.70 7.96
N ALA A 16 26.35 -20.32 8.29
CA ALA A 16 25.18 -21.18 8.12
C ALA A 16 24.98 -21.59 6.65
N LEU A 17 25.20 -20.65 5.73
CA LEU A 17 25.20 -20.86 4.28
C LEU A 17 26.31 -21.80 3.83
N MET A 18 27.48 -21.80 4.45
CA MET A 18 28.57 -22.72 4.13
C MET A 18 28.25 -24.15 4.56
N VAL A 19 27.59 -24.32 5.71
CA VAL A 19 27.19 -25.64 6.24
C VAL A 19 26.00 -26.23 5.47
N ILE A 20 24.96 -25.42 5.25
CA ILE A 20 23.70 -25.86 4.61
C ILE A 20 23.80 -25.78 3.08
N GLY A 21 24.54 -24.81 2.56
CA GLY A 21 24.65 -24.45 1.15
C GLY A 21 23.65 -23.34 0.75
N PRO A 22 24.08 -22.32 -0.03
CA PRO A 22 23.21 -21.22 -0.46
C PRO A 22 22.08 -21.66 -1.38
N ARG A 23 22.24 -22.78 -2.08
CA ARG A 23 21.17 -23.34 -2.91
C ARG A 23 20.07 -24.03 -2.09
N ARG A 24 20.35 -24.48 -0.86
CA ARG A 24 19.36 -25.18 -0.01
C ARG A 24 18.54 -24.24 0.87
N LEU A 25 19.06 -23.06 1.23
CA LEU A 25 18.29 -22.04 1.95
C LEU A 25 16.93 -21.70 1.28
N PRO A 26 16.86 -21.38 -0.02
CA PRO A 26 15.59 -21.03 -0.65
C PRO A 26 14.61 -22.22 -0.64
N ASP A 27 15.09 -23.45 -0.75
CA ASP A 27 14.25 -24.64 -0.67
C ASP A 27 13.67 -24.84 0.73
N ILE A 28 14.49 -24.70 1.78
CA ILE A 28 14.03 -24.78 3.17
C ILE A 28 13.05 -23.64 3.48
N ALA A 29 13.35 -22.41 3.05
CA ALA A 29 12.47 -21.26 3.23
C ALA A 29 11.12 -21.44 2.53
N ARG A 30 11.12 -22.02 1.32
CA ARG A 30 9.88 -22.36 0.59
C ARG A 30 9.08 -23.44 1.30
N ALA A 31 9.73 -24.49 1.79
CA ALA A 31 9.07 -25.56 2.53
C ALA A 31 8.46 -25.03 3.85
N LEU A 32 9.24 -24.28 4.63
CA LEU A 32 8.78 -23.66 5.87
C LEU A 32 7.68 -22.63 5.61
N GLY A 33 7.79 -21.84 4.54
CA GLY A 33 6.79 -20.85 4.15
C GLY A 33 5.45 -21.49 3.80
N ARG A 34 5.47 -22.60 3.05
CA ARG A 34 4.25 -23.39 2.75
C ARG A 34 3.64 -23.97 4.03
N ALA A 35 4.47 -24.59 4.87
CA ALA A 35 4.01 -25.15 6.15
C ALA A 35 3.41 -24.07 7.07
N MET A 36 4.03 -22.89 7.16
CA MET A 36 3.50 -21.77 7.93
C MET A 36 2.20 -21.21 7.34
N ALA A 37 2.08 -21.15 6.02
CA ALA A 37 0.85 -20.71 5.35
C ALA A 37 -0.31 -21.69 5.61
N GLU A 38 -0.06 -22.99 5.50
CA GLU A 38 -1.03 -24.04 5.82
C GLU A 38 -1.40 -24.03 7.30
N PHE A 39 -0.41 -23.93 8.20
CA PHE A 39 -0.63 -23.81 9.64
C PHE A 39 -1.50 -22.60 9.99
N ARG A 40 -1.22 -21.45 9.34
CA ARG A 40 -2.02 -20.23 9.53
C ARG A 40 -3.46 -20.42 9.08
N ARG A 41 -3.69 -21.00 7.91
CA ARG A 41 -5.04 -21.31 7.41
C ARG A 41 -5.80 -22.24 8.36
N ALA A 42 -5.18 -23.34 8.77
CA ALA A 42 -5.78 -24.28 9.72
C ALA A 42 -6.09 -23.61 11.07
N THR A 43 -5.21 -22.73 11.55
CA THR A 43 -5.44 -21.96 12.77
C THR A 43 -6.59 -20.97 12.61
N ASP A 44 -6.71 -20.32 11.45
CA ASP A 44 -7.77 -19.35 11.18
C ASP A 44 -9.14 -20.04 11.01
N GLU A 45 -9.20 -21.20 10.36
CA GLU A 45 -10.39 -22.05 10.32
C GLU A 45 -10.80 -22.51 11.72
N PHE A 46 -9.85 -22.98 12.53
CA PHE A 46 -10.11 -23.37 13.91
C PHE A 46 -10.67 -22.22 14.76
N LYS A 47 -10.09 -21.02 14.65
CA LYS A 47 -10.62 -19.81 15.31
C LYS A 47 -12.04 -19.50 14.84
N GLN A 48 -12.33 -19.67 13.56
CA GLN A 48 -13.66 -19.41 13.02
C GLN A 48 -14.68 -20.39 13.60
N THR A 49 -14.37 -21.70 13.63
CA THR A 49 -15.25 -22.71 14.24
C THR A 49 -15.52 -22.44 15.72
N ILE A 50 -14.48 -22.13 16.50
CA ILE A 50 -14.63 -21.81 17.93
C ILE A 50 -15.45 -20.53 18.13
N ASN A 51 -15.24 -19.50 17.31
CA ASN A 51 -16.02 -18.26 17.39
C ASN A 51 -17.49 -18.47 16.99
N GLU A 52 -17.77 -19.32 16.01
CA GLU A 52 -19.13 -19.69 15.61
C GLU A 52 -19.86 -20.45 16.72
N GLU A 53 -19.19 -21.42 17.36
CA GLU A 53 -19.75 -22.16 18.51
C GLU A 53 -19.96 -21.26 19.73
N THR A 54 -18.99 -20.39 20.04
CA THR A 54 -19.08 -19.46 21.16
C THR A 54 -20.21 -18.46 20.95
N ARG A 55 -20.34 -17.87 19.75
CA ARG A 55 -21.45 -16.97 19.41
C ARG A 55 -22.81 -17.67 19.50
N ALA A 56 -22.90 -18.89 19.00
CA ALA A 56 -24.15 -19.65 19.06
C ALA A 56 -24.55 -19.93 20.52
N SER A 57 -23.57 -20.22 21.39
CA SER A 57 -23.82 -20.40 22.82
C SER A 57 -24.19 -19.09 23.52
N GLU A 58 -23.51 -17.98 23.23
CA GLU A 58 -23.82 -16.66 23.80
C GLU A 58 -25.24 -16.19 23.44
N ILE A 59 -25.67 -16.38 22.19
CA ILE A 59 -27.04 -16.03 21.76
C ILE A 59 -28.06 -16.90 22.48
N ARG A 60 -27.80 -18.20 22.59
CA ARG A 60 -28.67 -19.14 23.31
C ARG A 60 -28.79 -18.76 24.78
N ASP A 61 -27.68 -18.41 25.43
CA ASP A 61 -27.64 -18.02 26.83
C ASP A 61 -28.31 -16.65 27.06
N GLN A 62 -28.19 -15.69 26.11
CA GLN A 62 -28.91 -14.41 26.16
C GLN A 62 -30.43 -14.57 25.99
N ILE A 63 -30.88 -15.51 25.14
CA ILE A 63 -32.31 -15.81 24.95
C ILE A 63 -32.88 -16.51 26.19
N LEU A 64 -32.14 -17.48 26.74
CA LEU A 64 -32.57 -18.25 27.91
C LEU A 64 -32.51 -17.42 29.21
N SER A 65 -31.58 -16.46 29.32
CA SER A 65 -31.41 -15.64 30.52
C SER A 65 -32.33 -14.41 30.59
N GLY A 66 -33.17 -14.19 29.58
CA GLY A 66 -34.25 -13.21 29.63
C GLY A 66 -33.80 -11.74 29.66
N GLY A 67 -33.81 -11.10 28.48
CA GLY A 67 -34.08 -9.66 28.37
C GLY A 67 -32.88 -8.74 28.26
N ASN A 68 -32.37 -8.57 27.04
CA ASN A 68 -32.29 -7.26 26.37
C ASN A 68 -31.70 -7.48 24.98
N LEU A 69 -32.58 -7.56 23.98
CA LEU A 69 -32.18 -7.63 22.58
C LEU A 69 -31.61 -6.27 22.16
N LYS A 70 -30.28 -6.10 22.20
CA LYS A 70 -29.60 -5.04 21.43
C LYS A 70 -29.47 -5.56 19.99
N ALA A 71 -30.15 -4.89 19.07
CA ALA A 71 -30.23 -5.29 17.68
C ALA A 71 -28.82 -5.34 17.03
N PRO A 72 -28.49 -6.40 16.25
CA PRO A 72 -27.23 -6.46 15.53
C PRO A 72 -27.24 -5.39 14.43
N GLY A 73 -26.43 -4.34 14.60
CA GLY A 73 -26.39 -3.17 13.72
C GLY A 73 -26.39 -1.82 14.44
N SER A 74 -26.57 -1.79 15.77
CA SER A 74 -26.23 -0.60 16.56
C SER A 74 -24.72 -0.57 16.78
N SER A 75 -23.99 -0.25 15.73
CA SER A 75 -22.66 0.35 15.86
C SER A 75 -22.84 1.59 16.73
N ASP A 76 -22.37 1.51 17.97
CA ASP A 76 -21.96 2.67 18.77
C ASP A 76 -20.72 3.31 18.12
N ASP A 77 -20.75 3.50 16.79
CA ASP A 77 -19.92 4.48 16.12
C ASP A 77 -20.56 5.81 16.47
N THR A 78 -20.08 6.37 17.58
CA THR A 78 -20.24 7.79 17.88
C THR A 78 -19.82 8.51 16.61
N MET A 79 -20.78 8.99 15.81
CA MET A 79 -20.46 9.89 14.71
C MET A 79 -19.65 11.02 15.35
N PRO A 80 -18.41 11.28 14.89
CA PRO A 80 -17.71 12.47 15.33
C PRO A 80 -18.60 13.67 15.00
N ASP A 81 -18.80 14.53 16.00
CA ASP A 81 -19.60 15.74 15.90
C ASP A 81 -19.04 16.58 14.74
N PHE A 82 -19.72 16.53 13.59
CA PHE A 82 -19.32 17.25 12.41
C PHE A 82 -19.67 18.71 12.63
N ASP A 83 -18.69 19.48 13.11
CA ASP A 83 -18.80 20.93 13.22
C ASP A 83 -18.26 21.59 11.93
N PRO A 84 -19.13 22.04 11.00
CA PRO A 84 -18.73 22.64 9.73
C PRO A 84 -17.93 23.95 9.89
N TYR A 85 -17.95 24.57 11.08
CA TYR A 85 -17.25 25.82 11.33
C TYR A 85 -15.76 25.62 11.61
N GLN A 86 -15.34 24.47 12.15
CA GLN A 86 -13.93 24.17 12.41
C GLN A 86 -13.15 23.89 11.10
N GLN A 87 -13.77 23.21 10.15
CA GLN A 87 -13.14 22.93 8.86
C GLN A 87 -12.93 24.19 8.02
N ALA A 88 -13.85 25.15 8.11
CA ALA A 88 -13.72 26.44 7.45
C ALA A 88 -12.53 27.27 7.98
N GLN A 89 -12.27 27.23 9.29
CA GLN A 89 -11.15 27.95 9.91
C GLN A 89 -9.79 27.35 9.55
N SER A 90 -9.68 26.02 9.55
CA SER A 90 -8.42 25.34 9.18
C SER A 90 -7.98 25.59 7.73
N ARG A 91 -8.92 25.78 6.80
CA ARG A 91 -8.61 26.17 5.41
C ARG A 91 -8.12 27.62 5.28
N GLN A 92 -8.58 28.50 6.17
CA GLN A 92 -8.18 29.91 6.16
C GLN A 92 -6.76 30.14 6.70
N GLU A 93 -6.30 29.29 7.62
CA GLU A 93 -4.95 29.37 8.17
C GLU A 93 -3.87 28.88 7.18
N SER A 94 -4.21 27.95 6.27
CA SER A 94 -3.30 27.51 5.20
C SER A 94 -3.13 28.53 4.07
N GLU A 95 -4.02 29.51 3.93
CA GLU A 95 -4.01 30.47 2.81
C GLU A 95 -3.28 31.77 3.14
N THR A 96 -3.02 32.07 4.43
CA THR A 96 -2.29 33.27 4.87
C THR A 96 -0.78 33.04 5.08
N ALA A 97 -0.30 31.79 5.05
CA ALA A 97 1.11 31.48 5.24
C ALA A 97 1.96 31.49 3.94
N GLU A 98 1.34 31.46 2.75
CA GLU A 98 2.09 31.38 1.47
C GLU A 98 2.39 32.76 0.84
N THR A 99 1.70 33.83 1.24
CA THR A 99 1.87 35.17 0.62
C THR A 99 2.94 36.05 1.29
N ALA A 100 3.66 35.55 2.30
CA ALA A 100 4.60 36.36 3.10
C ALA A 100 6.10 36.15 2.75
N LYS A 101 6.44 35.56 1.58
CA LYS A 101 7.85 35.35 1.19
C LYS A 101 8.26 35.92 -0.17
N ALA A 102 7.43 36.76 -0.80
CA ALA A 102 7.72 37.33 -2.10
C ALA A 102 7.95 38.85 -2.03
N GLU A 103 9.06 39.28 -1.42
CA GLU A 103 9.65 40.59 -1.75
C GLU A 103 11.15 40.62 -1.35
N THR A 104 12.05 40.40 -2.30
CA THR A 104 13.33 41.12 -2.49
C THR A 104 13.98 40.64 -3.80
N ASP A 105 14.40 41.63 -4.58
CA ASP A 105 15.35 41.63 -5.71
C ASP A 105 14.85 41.37 -7.15
N GLN A 106 14.80 42.51 -7.87
CA GLN A 106 14.80 42.77 -9.32
C GLN A 106 15.97 42.09 -10.09
N PRO A 107 16.18 42.28 -11.43
CA PRO A 107 15.33 42.78 -12.52
C PRO A 107 15.41 41.96 -13.85
N ALA A 108 14.45 42.20 -14.77
CA ALA A 108 14.50 42.28 -16.26
C ALA A 108 15.26 41.24 -17.15
N PRO A 109 15.03 41.15 -18.49
CA PRO A 109 13.98 41.72 -19.34
C PRO A 109 13.22 40.65 -20.18
N ALA A 110 12.12 41.09 -20.78
CA ALA A 110 11.42 40.40 -21.84
C ALA A 110 12.16 40.56 -23.18
N ASP A 111 12.33 39.48 -23.94
CA ASP A 111 12.21 39.51 -25.40
C ASP A 111 12.03 38.07 -25.92
N GLU A 112 10.85 37.75 -26.46
CA GLU A 112 10.70 36.90 -27.65
C GLU A 112 9.22 36.73 -27.97
N ALA A 113 8.76 37.53 -28.92
CA ALA A 113 7.60 37.20 -29.71
C ALA A 113 7.92 37.44 -31.20
N LYS A 114 7.79 36.35 -31.96
CA LYS A 114 6.96 36.22 -33.17
C LYS A 114 7.69 35.93 -34.50
N SER A 115 7.03 35.03 -35.24
CA SER A 115 7.03 34.86 -36.71
C SER A 115 8.22 34.08 -37.30
N ALA A 116 8.11 33.31 -38.39
CA ALA A 116 7.01 32.75 -39.17
C ALA A 116 7.67 31.90 -40.30
N ASP A 117 6.96 30.84 -40.72
CA ASP A 117 6.90 30.30 -42.09
C ASP A 117 8.15 29.59 -42.70
N PRO A 118 8.00 28.86 -43.84
CA PRO A 118 8.36 27.46 -44.01
C PRO A 118 9.37 27.35 -45.19
N THR A 119 9.74 26.15 -45.66
CA THR A 119 9.90 25.80 -47.09
C THR A 119 10.72 24.51 -47.30
N ALA A 120 10.28 23.78 -48.33
CA ALA A 120 11.04 22.90 -49.23
C ALA A 120 11.78 21.67 -48.64
N SER A 121 11.27 20.45 -48.86
CA SER A 121 11.32 19.66 -50.10
C SER A 121 12.67 18.94 -50.33
N THR A 122 12.65 17.61 -50.24
CA THR A 122 13.26 16.59 -51.14
C THR A 122 13.17 15.24 -50.40
N ALA A 123 12.28 14.32 -50.77
CA ALA A 123 12.26 13.43 -51.94
C ALA A 123 12.93 12.07 -51.65
N THR A 124 12.16 11.00 -51.94
CA THR A 124 12.62 9.70 -52.51
C THR A 124 13.38 8.76 -51.54
N ASP A 125 13.18 7.44 -51.47
CA ASP A 125 12.32 6.43 -52.11
C ASP A 125 12.71 5.06 -51.49
N ASP A 126 12.00 4.00 -51.89
CA ASP A 126 12.30 2.57 -51.72
C ASP A 126 12.00 1.95 -50.33
N GLN A 127 10.85 1.30 -50.11
CA GLN A 127 10.37 0.04 -50.69
C GLN A 127 11.19 -1.18 -50.24
N GLU A 128 10.67 -1.94 -49.26
CA GLU A 128 10.46 -3.37 -49.50
C GLU A 128 9.31 -3.89 -48.63
N ARG A 129 8.27 -4.33 -49.34
CA ARG A 129 7.08 -5.03 -48.89
C ARG A 129 7.27 -6.48 -49.31
N LYS A 130 7.08 -7.44 -48.39
CA LYS A 130 6.53 -8.79 -48.65
C LYS A 130 5.92 -9.26 -47.33
N GLU A 131 4.59 -9.33 -47.16
CA GLU A 131 3.68 -10.41 -47.64
C GLU A 131 4.11 -11.78 -47.09
N GLU A 132 3.33 -12.56 -46.35
CA GLU A 132 1.88 -12.78 -46.25
C GLU A 132 1.55 -13.50 -44.91
N PRO A 133 0.31 -13.44 -44.42
CA PRO A 133 -0.27 -14.50 -43.60
C PRO A 133 -1.48 -15.12 -44.31
N ASP A 134 -1.49 -16.44 -44.52
CA ASP A 134 -2.76 -17.19 -44.59
C ASP A 134 -2.58 -18.70 -44.38
N VAL A 135 -3.65 -19.30 -43.85
CA VAL A 135 -3.94 -20.71 -43.52
C VAL A 135 -3.47 -21.26 -42.17
#